data_AF-U9TRK6-F1
#
_entry.id   AF-U9TRK6-F1
#
_cell.length_a   1.000
_cell.length_b   1.000
_cell.length_c   1.000
_cell.angle_alpha   90.00
_cell.angle_beta   90.00
_cell.angle_gamma   90.00
#
_symmetry.space_group_name_H-M   'P 1'
#
loop_
_entity.id
_entity.type
_entity.pdbx_description
1 polymer ?
#
loop_
_entity_poly.entity_id
_entity_poly.type
_entity_poly.pdbx_seq_one_letter_code
_entity_poly.pdbx_strand_id
1 'polypeptide(L)'
;TTLTAFFQENMENPAARAYTYIEFPIHYTWDLSLHKWKPQTCICLSLLQDDNEWDECLLEASAIQSGRQLRLLFASILLFCQPVNPEILWNKHKLALCEDICYQHRVILQLKNEVHLNVPLLNDDQRAIYDAVLQAIADENGCFFVDGPGGTGKTFLYNTLLATVRSSGEIAVAVASSGIA
;
A
#
# COMPACT_ATOMS: atom_id res chain seq x y z
N THR A 1 4.32 46.54 19.43
CA THR A 1 3.66 45.25 19.77
C THR A 1 3.02 44.67 18.52
N THR A 2 2.59 43.41 18.53
CA THR A 2 1.89 42.78 17.37
C THR A 2 0.64 43.55 16.95
N LEU A 3 -0.06 44.15 17.91
CA LEU A 3 -1.22 45.01 17.68
C LEU A 3 -0.86 46.34 16.99
N THR A 4 0.23 47.01 17.40
CA THR A 4 0.70 48.23 16.72
C THR A 4 1.09 47.95 15.27
N ALA A 5 1.77 46.82 15.02
CA ALA A 5 2.18 46.42 13.68
C ALA A 5 0.99 45.98 12.81
N PHE A 6 -0.08 45.44 13.40
CA PHE A 6 -1.33 45.17 12.69
C PHE A 6 -1.95 46.45 12.12
N PHE A 7 -2.03 47.52 12.92
CA PHE A 7 -2.57 48.79 12.44
C PHE A 7 -1.70 49.41 11.33
N GLN A 8 -0.39 49.26 11.43
CA GLN A 8 0.52 49.71 10.40
C GLN A 8 0.34 48.93 9.08
N GLU A 9 0.23 47.60 9.15
CA GLU A 9 -0.03 46.76 7.98
C GLU A 9 -1.40 47.10 7.34
N ASN A 10 -2.43 47.34 8.14
CA ASN A 10 -3.75 47.79 7.64
C ASN A 10 -3.70 49.15 6.94
N MET A 11 -2.80 50.02 7.36
CA MET A 11 -2.59 51.32 6.74
C MET A 11 -1.88 51.19 5.39
N GLU A 12 -0.80 50.40 5.35
CA GLU A 12 0.11 50.26 4.21
C GLU A 12 -0.44 49.30 3.13
N ASN A 13 -1.15 48.24 3.52
CA ASN A 13 -1.59 47.16 2.64
C ASN A 13 -3.13 47.08 2.60
N PRO A 14 -3.79 47.50 1.49
CA PRO A 14 -5.24 47.42 1.37
C PRO A 14 -5.83 46.02 1.54
N ALA A 15 -5.09 44.96 1.22
CA ALA A 15 -5.55 43.57 1.38
C ALA A 15 -5.60 43.14 2.85
N ALA A 16 -4.79 43.74 3.73
CA ALA A 16 -4.82 43.48 5.16
C ALA A 16 -6.14 43.92 5.82
N ARG A 17 -6.83 44.90 5.21
CA ARG A 17 -8.10 45.46 5.70
C ARG A 17 -9.29 44.51 5.61
N ALA A 18 -9.12 43.38 4.92
CA ALA A 18 -10.13 42.33 4.83
C ALA A 18 -10.26 41.49 6.12
N TYR A 19 -9.32 41.62 7.05
CA TYR A 19 -9.20 40.73 8.21
C TYR A 19 -9.20 41.51 9.53
N THR A 20 -9.89 40.99 10.54
CA THR A 20 -9.83 41.54 11.89
C THR A 20 -8.50 41.18 12.57
N TYR A 21 -8.15 41.87 13.67
CA TYR A 21 -6.92 41.55 14.42
C TYR A 21 -6.89 40.09 14.93
N ILE A 22 -8.05 39.53 15.24
CA ILE A 22 -8.20 38.14 15.72
C ILE A 22 -7.94 37.15 14.57
N GLU A 23 -8.36 37.48 13.36
CA GLU A 23 -8.17 36.65 12.15
C GLU A 23 -6.80 36.85 11.51
N PHE A 24 -6.10 37.94 11.84
CA PHE A 24 -4.84 38.31 11.21
C PHE A 24 -3.76 37.22 11.26
N PRO A 25 -3.53 36.53 12.40
CA PRO A 25 -2.56 35.44 12.49
C PRO A 25 -2.90 34.20 11.64
N ILE A 26 -4.14 34.10 11.14
CA ILE A 26 -4.58 33.04 10.24
C ILE A 26 -4.06 33.28 8.82
N HIS A 27 -3.88 34.55 8.43
CA HIS A 27 -3.52 34.94 7.06
C HIS A 27 -2.12 35.57 6.95
N TYR A 28 -1.55 35.99 8.09
CA TYR A 28 -0.26 36.66 8.16
C TYR A 28 0.60 36.01 9.25
N THR A 29 1.91 35.92 9.00
CA THR A 29 2.89 35.41 9.95
C THR A 29 3.66 36.56 10.58
N TRP A 30 3.88 36.49 11.89
CA TRP A 30 4.65 37.50 12.62
C TRP A 30 6.16 37.27 12.45
N ASP A 31 6.86 38.26 11.90
CA ASP A 31 8.32 38.26 11.84
C ASP A 31 8.91 38.95 13.07
N LEU A 32 9.49 38.15 13.97
CA LEU A 32 10.13 38.63 15.19
C LEU A 32 11.36 39.49 14.94
N SER A 33 12.08 39.26 13.83
CA SER A 33 13.31 39.99 13.50
C SER A 33 13.02 41.38 12.93
N LEU A 34 11.95 41.50 12.15
CA LEU A 34 11.54 42.75 11.52
C LEU A 34 10.45 43.49 12.29
N HIS A 35 9.88 42.85 13.32
CA HIS A 35 8.70 43.34 14.05
C HIS A 35 7.56 43.74 13.09
N LYS A 36 7.32 42.91 12.06
CA LYS A 36 6.32 43.15 11.01
C LYS A 36 5.50 41.91 10.70
N TRP A 37 4.29 42.13 10.21
CA TRP A 37 3.47 41.07 9.65
C TRP A 37 3.86 40.82 8.19
N LYS A 38 3.93 39.54 7.80
CA LYS A 38 4.13 39.13 6.41
C LYS A 38 2.91 38.35 5.95
N PRO A 39 2.33 38.64 4.75
CA PRO A 39 1.30 37.78 4.19
C PRO A 39 1.80 36.34 4.16
N GLN A 40 0.97 35.38 4.58
CA GLN A 40 1.31 33.99 4.32
C GLN A 40 1.31 33.79 2.81
N THR A 41 2.51 33.52 2.27
CA THR A 41 2.76 33.31 0.84
C THR A 41 1.87 32.23 0.22
N CYS A 42 1.31 31.37 1.08
CA CYS A 42 0.34 30.32 0.78
C CYS A 42 -0.97 30.81 0.17
N ILE A 43 -1.37 32.08 0.39
CA ILE A 43 -2.67 32.57 -0.11
C ILE A 43 -2.51 33.34 -1.44
N CYS A 44 -1.36 33.96 -1.69
CA CYS A 44 -1.15 34.79 -2.89
C CYS A 44 -0.57 34.05 -4.10
N LEU A 45 -0.09 32.81 -3.95
CA LEU A 45 0.56 32.04 -5.03
C LEU A 45 -0.38 31.06 -5.76
N SER A 46 -1.70 31.10 -5.53
CA SER A 46 -2.59 30.00 -5.92
C SER A 46 -2.15 28.65 -5.32
N LEU A 47 -1.61 28.67 -4.09
CA LEU A 47 -1.36 27.48 -3.24
C LEU A 47 -2.67 26.99 -2.59
N LEU A 48 -3.79 27.14 -3.30
CA LEU A 48 -5.01 26.37 -3.00
C LEU A 48 -4.66 24.93 -3.36
N GLN A 49 -4.72 24.04 -2.37
CA GLN A 49 -4.70 22.60 -2.56
C GLN A 49 -5.81 22.22 -3.55
N ASP A 50 -5.54 22.26 -4.85
CA ASP A 50 -6.29 21.42 -5.77
C ASP A 50 -5.71 20.00 -5.65
N ASP A 51 -6.54 18.98 -5.77
CA ASP A 51 -6.05 17.61 -5.71
C ASP A 51 -5.25 17.23 -6.99
N ASN A 52 -4.89 18.20 -7.84
CA ASN A 52 -4.19 17.96 -9.10
C ASN A 52 -2.77 17.45 -8.86
N GLU A 53 -2.11 17.93 -7.81
CA GLU A 53 -0.77 17.49 -7.40
C GLU A 53 -0.77 16.00 -7.02
N TRP A 54 -1.79 15.56 -6.29
CA TRP A 54 -1.92 14.15 -5.87
C TRP A 54 -2.34 13.26 -7.03
N ASP A 55 -3.15 13.81 -7.94
CA ASP A 55 -3.56 13.12 -9.15
C ASP A 55 -2.39 12.85 -10.09
N GLU A 56 -1.56 13.85 -10.39
CA GLU A 56 -0.34 13.70 -11.19
C GLU A 56 0.65 12.75 -10.52
N CYS A 57 0.85 12.88 -9.20
CA CYS A 57 1.73 11.99 -8.45
C CYS A 57 1.29 10.51 -8.52
N LEU A 58 0.00 10.23 -8.33
CA LEU A 58 -0.54 8.86 -8.43
C LEU A 58 -0.50 8.33 -9.86
N LEU A 59 -0.73 9.18 -10.85
CA LEU A 59 -0.63 8.83 -12.26
C LEU A 59 0.80 8.41 -12.62
N GLU A 60 1.80 9.21 -12.25
CA GLU A 60 3.21 8.89 -12.49
C GLU A 60 3.64 7.63 -11.75
N ALA A 61 3.27 7.51 -10.47
CA ALA A 61 3.59 6.33 -9.66
C ALA A 61 2.97 5.05 -10.25
N SER A 62 1.77 5.13 -10.83
CA SER A 62 1.09 3.98 -11.45
C SER A 62 1.87 3.36 -12.61
N ALA A 63 2.75 4.12 -13.27
CA ALA A 63 3.55 3.62 -14.38
C ALA A 63 4.70 2.69 -13.96
N ILE A 64 5.11 2.74 -12.68
CA ILE A 64 6.32 2.05 -12.19
C ILE A 64 6.12 1.26 -10.89
N GLN A 65 5.05 1.53 -10.14
CA GLN A 65 4.79 0.89 -8.84
C GLN A 65 3.77 -0.24 -8.95
N SER A 66 3.93 -1.26 -8.12
CA SER A 66 2.88 -2.26 -7.92
C SER A 66 1.66 -1.68 -7.19
N GLY A 67 0.48 -2.27 -7.38
CA GLY A 67 -0.75 -1.81 -6.70
C GLY A 67 -0.63 -1.73 -5.17
N ARG A 68 0.17 -2.61 -4.53
CA ARG A 68 0.52 -2.52 -3.10
C ARG A 68 1.27 -1.23 -2.75
N GLN A 69 2.31 -0.89 -3.52
CA GLN A 69 3.08 0.34 -3.28
C GLN A 69 2.24 1.58 -3.57
N LEU A 70 1.41 1.52 -4.61
CA LEU A 70 0.48 2.59 -4.95
C LEU A 70 -0.56 2.81 -3.84
N ARG A 71 -1.07 1.74 -3.21
CA ARG A 71 -1.95 1.82 -2.03
C ARG A 71 -1.26 2.44 -0.81
N LEU A 72 0.01 2.16 -0.59
CA LEU A 72 0.79 2.79 0.49
C LEU A 72 1.01 4.29 0.24
N LEU A 73 1.28 4.67 -1.02
CA LEU A 73 1.36 6.06 -1.42
C LEU A 73 0.03 6.78 -1.20
N PHE A 74 -1.07 6.18 -1.67
CA PHE A 74 -2.42 6.70 -1.46
C PHE A 74 -2.75 6.87 0.03
N ALA A 75 -2.43 5.90 0.88
CA ALA A 75 -2.60 6.01 2.33
C ALA A 75 -1.74 7.14 2.94
N SER A 76 -0.53 7.33 2.45
CA SER A 76 0.36 8.42 2.89
C SER A 76 -0.22 9.79 2.52
N ILE A 77 -0.76 9.95 1.31
CA ILE A 77 -1.45 11.17 0.87
C ILE A 77 -2.64 11.47 1.80
N LEU A 78 -3.47 10.47 2.11
CA LEU A 78 -4.61 10.67 3.02
C LEU A 78 -4.18 11.07 4.44
N LEU A 79 -3.12 10.45 4.97
CA LEU A 79 -2.65 10.68 6.34
C LEU A 79 -1.96 12.03 6.51
N PHE A 80 -1.15 12.44 5.54
CA PHE A 80 -0.23 13.57 5.70
C PHE A 80 -0.62 14.81 4.89
N CYS A 81 -1.36 14.64 3.80
CA CYS A 81 -1.66 15.73 2.87
C CYS A 81 -3.13 16.20 2.95
N GLN A 82 -4.03 15.40 3.53
CA GLN A 82 -5.45 15.70 3.72
C GLN A 82 -6.10 16.30 2.45
N PRO A 83 -6.17 15.53 1.35
CA PRO A 83 -6.74 16.00 0.09
C PRO A 83 -8.18 16.51 0.28
N VAL A 84 -8.58 17.48 -0.53
CA VAL A 84 -9.87 18.16 -0.38
C VAL A 84 -11.02 17.20 -0.72
N ASN A 85 -10.86 16.36 -1.75
CA ASN A 85 -11.86 15.39 -2.20
C ASN A 85 -11.26 13.98 -2.35
N PRO A 86 -10.98 13.26 -1.24
CA PRO A 86 -10.36 11.93 -1.28
C PRO A 86 -11.18 10.89 -2.04
N GLU A 87 -12.51 11.03 -2.07
CA GLU A 87 -13.39 10.13 -2.82
C GLU A 87 -13.22 10.27 -4.34
N ILE A 88 -13.02 11.49 -4.85
CA ILE A 88 -12.79 11.73 -6.28
C ILE A 88 -11.42 11.16 -6.66
N LEU A 89 -10.40 11.41 -5.84
CA LEU A 89 -9.05 10.88 -6.03
C LEU A 89 -9.04 9.34 -6.03
N TRP A 90 -9.74 8.71 -5.07
CA TRP A 90 -9.94 7.26 -5.04
C TRP A 90 -10.63 6.74 -6.30
N ASN A 91 -11.77 7.33 -6.67
CA ASN A 91 -12.56 6.83 -7.81
C ASN A 91 -11.80 6.90 -9.13
N LYS A 92 -10.89 7.87 -9.27
CA LYS A 92 -10.02 8.01 -10.44
C LYS A 92 -8.92 6.96 -10.50
N HIS A 93 -8.29 6.63 -9.36
CA HIS A 93 -7.11 5.75 -9.30
C HIS A 93 -7.39 4.31 -8.84
N LYS A 94 -8.61 3.98 -8.40
CA LYS A 94 -8.97 2.67 -7.82
C LYS A 94 -8.64 1.47 -8.69
N LEU A 95 -8.64 1.60 -10.02
CA LEU A 95 -8.28 0.51 -10.91
C LEU A 95 -6.79 0.16 -10.81
N ALA A 96 -5.91 1.16 -10.85
CA ALA A 96 -4.47 0.98 -10.67
C ALA A 96 -4.13 0.50 -9.25
N LEU A 97 -4.82 1.05 -8.24
CA LEU A 97 -4.65 0.66 -6.82
C LEU A 97 -5.03 -0.81 -6.55
N CYS A 98 -5.95 -1.37 -7.35
CA CYS A 98 -6.48 -2.72 -7.17
C CYS A 98 -6.03 -3.72 -8.26
N GLU A 99 -5.21 -3.30 -9.22
CA GLU A 99 -4.77 -4.15 -10.33
C GLU A 99 -4.10 -5.43 -9.83
N ASP A 100 -3.20 -5.28 -8.85
CA ASP A 100 -2.49 -6.39 -8.23
C ASP A 100 -3.40 -7.29 -7.39
N ILE A 101 -4.47 -6.74 -6.77
CA ILE A 101 -5.45 -7.52 -6.01
C ILE A 101 -6.17 -8.49 -6.93
N CYS A 102 -6.61 -8.04 -8.10
CA CYS A 102 -7.27 -8.90 -9.08
C CYS A 102 -6.34 -10.02 -9.57
N TYR A 103 -5.06 -9.71 -9.79
CA TYR A 103 -4.06 -10.69 -10.17
C TYR A 103 -3.79 -11.69 -9.04
N GLN A 104 -3.56 -11.23 -7.82
CA GLN A 104 -3.36 -12.06 -6.64
C GLN A 104 -4.55 -12.98 -6.38
N HIS A 105 -5.78 -12.44 -6.48
CA HIS A 105 -7.00 -13.21 -6.32
C HIS A 105 -7.09 -14.32 -7.39
N ARG A 106 -6.76 -14.01 -8.65
CA ARG A 106 -6.76 -14.99 -9.74
C ARG A 106 -5.77 -16.12 -9.49
N VAL A 107 -4.55 -15.80 -9.08
CA VAL A 107 -3.51 -16.79 -8.77
C VAL A 107 -3.96 -17.68 -7.61
N ILE A 108 -4.51 -17.11 -6.54
CA ILE A 108 -5.04 -17.87 -5.40
C ILE A 108 -6.15 -18.82 -5.85
N LEU A 109 -7.10 -18.38 -6.68
CA LEU A 109 -8.17 -19.24 -7.19
C LEU A 109 -7.63 -20.39 -8.05
N GLN A 110 -6.62 -20.12 -8.89
CA GLN A 110 -5.96 -21.17 -9.67
C GLN A 110 -5.32 -22.21 -8.77
N LEU A 111 -4.55 -21.78 -7.75
CA LEU A 111 -3.93 -22.69 -6.79
C LEU A 111 -4.97 -23.48 -6.00
N LYS A 112 -6.08 -22.85 -5.57
CA LYS A 112 -7.18 -23.56 -4.89
C LYS A 112 -7.79 -24.64 -5.79
N ASN A 113 -7.93 -24.38 -7.08
CA ASN A 113 -8.41 -25.36 -8.04
C ASN A 113 -7.40 -26.51 -8.22
N GLU A 114 -6.11 -26.19 -8.36
CA GLU A 114 -5.05 -27.21 -8.43
C GLU A 114 -5.05 -28.10 -7.18
N VAL A 115 -5.16 -27.52 -5.98
CA VAL A 115 -5.24 -28.27 -4.72
C VAL A 115 -6.46 -29.19 -4.72
N HIS A 116 -7.63 -28.67 -5.12
CA HIS A 116 -8.86 -29.46 -5.19
C HIS A 116 -8.75 -30.65 -6.16
N LEU A 117 -8.03 -30.49 -7.27
CA LEU A 117 -7.80 -31.55 -8.25
C LEU A 117 -6.69 -32.53 -7.85
N ASN A 118 -5.63 -32.04 -7.22
CA ASN A 118 -4.42 -32.82 -6.95
C ASN A 118 -4.50 -33.62 -5.65
N VAL A 119 -5.09 -33.06 -4.58
CA VAL A 119 -5.19 -33.75 -3.28
C VAL A 119 -5.90 -35.11 -3.37
N PRO A 120 -6.99 -35.26 -4.13
CA PRO A 120 -7.62 -36.58 -4.33
C PRO A 120 -6.77 -37.59 -5.12
N LEU A 121 -5.75 -37.14 -5.85
CA LEU A 121 -4.86 -38.00 -6.65
C LEU A 121 -3.65 -38.48 -5.87
N LEU A 122 -3.45 -38.01 -4.63
CA LEU A 122 -2.39 -38.50 -3.75
C LEU A 122 -2.66 -39.97 -3.40
N ASN A 123 -1.62 -40.80 -3.49
CA ASN A 123 -1.68 -42.15 -2.93
C ASN A 123 -1.63 -42.12 -1.40
N ASP A 124 -1.86 -43.27 -0.75
CA ASP A 124 -1.98 -43.34 0.71
C ASP A 124 -0.73 -42.80 1.45
N ASP A 125 0.48 -43.13 0.95
CA ASP A 125 1.73 -42.67 1.56
C ASP A 125 1.92 -41.15 1.40
N GLN A 126 1.70 -40.64 0.19
CA GLN A 126 1.76 -39.21 -0.11
C GLN A 126 0.72 -38.43 0.71
N ARG A 127 -0.48 -38.98 0.86
CA ARG A 127 -1.55 -38.39 1.66
C ARG A 127 -1.20 -38.34 3.14
N ALA A 128 -0.62 -39.42 3.68
CA ALA A 128 -0.14 -39.43 5.07
C ALA A 128 0.94 -38.36 5.31
N ILE A 129 1.89 -38.21 4.39
CA ILE A 129 2.92 -37.16 4.46
C ILE A 129 2.27 -35.76 4.37
N TYR A 130 1.35 -35.58 3.41
CA TYR A 130 0.66 -34.31 3.20
C TYR A 130 -0.09 -33.86 4.47
N ASP A 131 -0.87 -34.75 5.08
CA ASP A 131 -1.63 -34.45 6.30
C ASP A 131 -0.69 -34.16 7.49
N ALA A 132 0.40 -34.90 7.63
CA ALA A 132 1.40 -34.67 8.69
C ALA A 132 2.10 -33.30 8.56
N VAL A 133 2.44 -32.90 7.34
CA VAL A 133 3.05 -31.59 7.08
C VAL A 133 2.07 -30.46 7.35
N LEU A 134 0.80 -30.58 6.93
CA LEU A 134 -0.21 -29.55 7.22
C LEU A 134 -0.47 -29.39 8.71
N GLN A 135 -0.49 -30.49 9.47
CA GLN A 135 -0.63 -30.43 10.92
C GLN A 135 0.55 -29.66 11.55
N ALA A 136 1.78 -29.97 11.14
CA ALA A 136 2.97 -29.28 11.65
C ALA A 136 3.03 -27.79 11.28
N ILE A 137 2.47 -27.39 10.13
CA ILE A 137 2.30 -25.97 9.77
C ILE A 137 1.34 -25.30 10.75
N ALA A 138 0.21 -25.95 11.07
CA ALA A 138 -0.76 -25.43 12.05
C ALA A 138 -0.15 -25.29 13.45
N ASP A 139 0.76 -26.20 13.81
CA ASP A 139 1.48 -26.18 15.08
C ASP A 139 2.73 -25.26 15.06
N GLU A 140 2.99 -24.58 13.94
CA GLU A 140 4.14 -23.70 13.68
C GLU A 140 5.51 -24.36 13.97
N ASN A 141 5.60 -25.68 13.84
CA ASN A 141 6.81 -26.43 14.17
C ASN A 141 6.87 -27.78 13.46
N GLY A 142 7.92 -27.99 12.68
CA GLY A 142 8.17 -29.28 12.04
C GLY A 142 9.35 -29.25 11.09
N CYS A 143 10.05 -30.39 11.00
CA CYS A 143 11.07 -30.64 9.99
C CYS A 143 10.88 -32.07 9.48
N PHE A 144 10.75 -32.22 8.17
CA PHE A 144 10.44 -33.49 7.54
C PHE A 144 11.48 -33.83 6.48
N PHE A 145 11.83 -35.11 6.41
CA PHE A 145 12.58 -35.67 5.31
C PHE A 145 11.69 -36.64 4.56
N VAL A 146 11.46 -36.39 3.28
CA VAL A 146 10.63 -37.24 2.43
C VAL A 146 11.55 -38.01 1.49
N ASP A 147 11.59 -39.32 1.67
CA ASP A 147 12.35 -40.23 0.81
C ASP A 147 11.41 -41.13 0.01
N GLY A 148 11.87 -41.54 -1.15
CA GLY A 148 11.16 -42.49 -1.98
C GLY A 148 11.92 -42.81 -3.27
N PRO A 149 11.72 -44.00 -3.85
CA PRO A 149 12.31 -44.39 -5.13
C PRO A 149 12.05 -43.38 -6.27
N GLY A 150 12.85 -43.45 -7.33
CA GLY A 150 12.58 -42.68 -8.56
C GLY A 150 11.19 -43.00 -9.12
N GLY A 151 10.47 -41.99 -9.60
CA GLY A 151 9.14 -42.18 -10.21
C GLY A 151 7.95 -42.26 -9.24
N THR A 152 8.16 -42.14 -7.92
CA THR A 152 7.07 -42.20 -6.92
C THR A 152 6.27 -40.90 -6.77
N GLY A 153 6.46 -39.91 -7.65
CA GLY A 153 5.69 -38.67 -7.63
C GLY A 153 6.04 -37.70 -6.49
N LYS A 154 7.26 -37.75 -5.93
CA LYS A 154 7.72 -36.78 -4.91
C LYS A 154 7.51 -35.32 -5.35
N THR A 155 7.83 -35.01 -6.61
CA THR A 155 7.59 -33.68 -7.20
C THR A 155 6.11 -33.31 -7.21
N PHE A 156 5.22 -34.27 -7.46
CA PHE A 156 3.77 -34.04 -7.40
C PHE A 156 3.31 -33.72 -5.98
N LEU A 157 3.81 -34.45 -4.99
CA LEU A 157 3.55 -34.16 -3.57
C LEU A 157 4.08 -32.78 -3.16
N TYR A 158 5.32 -32.43 -3.50
CA TYR A 158 5.89 -31.12 -3.17
C TYR A 158 5.12 -29.97 -3.83
N ASN A 159 4.77 -30.10 -5.11
CA ASN A 159 3.96 -29.09 -5.80
C ASN A 159 2.57 -28.94 -5.16
N THR A 160 1.95 -30.05 -4.75
CA THR A 160 0.64 -30.03 -4.07
C THR A 160 0.74 -29.34 -2.70
N LEU A 161 1.78 -29.61 -1.92
CA LEU A 161 2.04 -28.92 -0.65
C LEU A 161 2.27 -27.42 -0.86
N LEU A 162 3.13 -27.04 -1.80
CA LEU A 162 3.40 -25.64 -2.14
C LEU A 162 2.12 -24.91 -2.58
N ALA A 163 1.33 -25.53 -3.44
CA ALA A 163 0.06 -24.97 -3.90
C ALA A 163 -0.92 -24.80 -2.73
N THR A 164 -0.99 -25.77 -1.81
CA THR A 164 -1.86 -25.70 -0.64
C THR A 164 -1.53 -24.51 0.24
N VAL A 165 -0.28 -24.38 0.67
CA VAL A 165 0.18 -23.27 1.53
C VAL A 165 -0.03 -21.92 0.85
N ARG A 166 0.38 -21.78 -0.42
CA ARG A 166 0.24 -20.52 -1.16
C ARG A 166 -1.22 -20.14 -1.43
N SER A 167 -2.10 -21.13 -1.60
CA SER A 167 -3.54 -20.90 -1.83
C SER A 167 -4.25 -20.34 -0.58
N SER A 168 -3.67 -20.56 0.60
CA SER A 168 -4.11 -19.99 1.88
C SER A 168 -3.59 -18.56 2.09
N GLY A 169 -2.79 -18.03 1.17
CA GLY A 169 -2.17 -16.70 1.29
C GLY A 169 -0.86 -16.71 2.08
N GLU A 170 -0.36 -17.87 2.48
CA GLU A 170 0.91 -18.03 3.18
C GLU A 170 2.10 -18.12 2.21
N ILE A 171 3.31 -17.92 2.74
CA ILE A 171 4.54 -17.91 1.94
C ILE A 171 5.20 -19.29 2.01
N ALA A 172 5.27 -19.97 0.86
CA ALA A 172 6.04 -21.20 0.71
C ALA A 172 7.17 -21.01 -0.32
N VAL A 173 8.39 -21.40 0.04
CA VAL A 173 9.60 -21.26 -0.79
C VAL A 173 10.12 -22.64 -1.18
N ALA A 174 10.36 -22.85 -2.47
CA ALA A 174 10.98 -24.06 -2.99
C ALA A 174 12.44 -23.77 -3.35
N VAL A 175 13.36 -24.62 -2.90
CA VAL A 175 14.80 -24.47 -3.15
C VAL A 175 15.35 -25.81 -3.62
N ALA A 176 16.21 -25.77 -4.66
CA ALA A 176 16.95 -26.92 -5.15
C ALA A 176 18.44 -26.57 -5.18
N SER A 177 19.30 -27.47 -4.68
CA SER A 177 20.76 -27.27 -4.68
C SER A 177 21.41 -27.65 -6.02
N SER A 178 20.74 -28.43 -6.86
CA SER A 178 21.14 -28.74 -8.23
C SER A 178 19.91 -28.98 -9.12
N GLY A 179 20.06 -28.84 -10.44
CA GLY A 179 18.96 -29.00 -11.42
C GLY A 179 18.51 -30.45 -11.68
N ILE A 180 18.77 -31.37 -10.75
CA ILE A 180 18.35 -32.77 -10.85
C ILE A 180 17.41 -33.05 -9.68
N ALA A 181 16.12 -33.19 -10.00
CA ALA A 181 15.07 -33.70 -9.12
C ALA A 181 14.47 -34.96 -9.74
#